data_AF-A0A421FQ78-F1
#
_entry.id   AF-A0A421FQ78-F1
#
_cell.length_a   1.000
_cell.length_b   1.000
_cell.length_c   1.000
_cell.angle_alpha   90.00
_cell.angle_beta   90.00
_cell.angle_gamma   90.00
#
_symmetry.space_group_name_H-M   'P 1'
#
loop_
_entity.id
_entity.type
_entity.pdbx_description
1 polymer ?
#
loop_
_entity_poly.entity_id
_entity_poly.type
_entity_poly.pdbx_seq_one_letter_code
_entity_poly.pdbx_strand_id
1 'polypeptide(L)'
;MRDRIRVPVPVPTGPMVKRKFTLVPSRNVEIYLLIFCVSVGFTLGVFSCLRHVLFNPDVNVSRYRCETPSWERYNREDGEMFSHNRHHLANLRPNRVNMSPDAGKLDFVFTANGCGTAAMPISASAEFQECCNWHDACYSTCGMKKAKCEKRLEKCMKGKCNEIVNPSEREECHSTAKLFSFGANMIACPAYQESQKEACECVTTNEVADANRARLVHFLTENGAPEEELENQEIDDLLAKYGGQEPTMFLRLLKKYPNALKPDPKKTNFMDDVMKNAGGMKEETKKKMKEKEILVDEHVEL
;
A
#
# COMPACT_ATOMS: atom_id res chain seq x y z
N MET A 1 -20.96 -35.54 26.77
CA MET A 1 -19.56 -35.87 27.10
C MET A 1 -19.13 -37.05 26.23
N ARG A 2 -18.22 -36.81 25.28
CA ARG A 2 -17.50 -37.87 24.54
C ARG A 2 -16.03 -37.50 24.63
N ASP A 3 -15.29 -38.22 25.48
CA ASP A 3 -13.84 -38.09 25.59
C ASP A 3 -13.19 -38.54 24.28
N ARG A 4 -12.50 -37.61 23.60
CA ARG A 4 -11.57 -37.96 22.53
C ARG A 4 -10.27 -38.39 23.18
N ILE A 5 -10.04 -39.70 23.21
CA ILE A 5 -8.75 -40.31 23.49
C ILE A 5 -7.75 -39.77 22.46
N ARG A 6 -6.78 -38.97 22.91
CA ARG A 6 -5.64 -38.54 22.06
C ARG A 6 -4.69 -39.73 21.94
N VAL A 7 -4.70 -40.39 20.78
CA VAL A 7 -3.66 -41.36 20.43
C VAL A 7 -2.44 -40.56 19.94
N PRO A 8 -1.27 -40.64 20.61
CA PRO A 8 -0.07 -39.97 20.12
C PRO A 8 0.42 -40.68 18.86
N VAL A 9 0.47 -39.95 17.74
CA VAL A 9 1.12 -40.42 16.51
C VAL A 9 2.62 -40.13 16.66
N PRO A 10 3.49 -41.15 16.72
CA PRO A 10 4.92 -40.92 16.77
C PRO A 10 5.38 -40.36 15.42
N VAL A 11 5.85 -39.12 15.41
CA VAL A 11 6.53 -38.54 14.26
C VAL A 11 7.92 -39.18 14.20
N PRO A 12 8.30 -39.88 13.11
CA PRO A 12 9.63 -40.44 13.00
C PRO A 12 10.63 -39.29 12.93
N THR A 13 11.38 -39.09 14.00
CA THR A 13 12.57 -38.24 13.96
C THR A 13 13.60 -39.01 13.13
N GLY A 14 13.83 -38.54 11.91
CA GLY A 14 14.89 -39.04 11.05
C GLY A 14 16.24 -39.01 11.78
N PRO A 15 17.21 -39.84 11.37
CA PRO A 15 18.48 -39.98 12.08
C PRO A 15 19.14 -38.62 12.28
N MET A 16 19.31 -38.23 13.54
CA MET A 16 20.10 -37.04 13.90
C MET A 16 21.57 -37.35 13.60
N VAL A 17 21.99 -37.04 12.38
CA VAL A 17 23.40 -37.07 11.99
C VAL A 17 24.10 -36.04 12.87
N LYS A 18 24.92 -36.53 13.82
CA LYS A 18 25.87 -35.68 14.56
C LYS A 18 26.79 -35.03 13.52
N ARG A 19 26.51 -33.77 13.15
CA ARG A 19 27.39 -33.01 12.27
C ARG A 19 28.71 -32.79 13.01
N LYS A 20 29.73 -33.58 12.64
CA LYS A 20 31.11 -33.29 13.02
C LYS A 20 31.54 -32.07 12.21
N PHE A 21 31.72 -30.94 12.88
CA PHE A 21 32.37 -29.78 12.29
C PHE A 21 33.88 -30.06 12.28
N THR A 22 34.43 -30.33 11.11
CA THR A 22 35.87 -30.40 10.91
C THR A 22 36.41 -28.97 10.81
N LEU A 23 37.19 -28.56 11.81
CA LEU A 23 37.98 -27.33 11.73
C LEU A 23 39.08 -27.54 10.70
N VAL A 24 38.92 -26.95 9.51
CA VAL A 24 39.93 -27.03 8.45
C VAL A 24 40.93 -25.88 8.64
N PRO A 25 42.25 -26.14 8.73
CA PRO A 25 43.26 -25.10 8.93
C PRO A 25 43.24 -24.06 7.80
N SER A 26 43.35 -22.76 8.11
CA SER A 26 43.26 -21.69 7.08
C SER A 26 44.37 -21.71 6.02
N ARG A 27 45.41 -22.53 6.20
CA ARG A 27 46.50 -22.74 5.21
C ARG A 27 46.20 -23.84 4.20
N ASN A 28 45.05 -24.50 4.27
CA ASN A 28 44.74 -25.57 3.33
C ASN A 28 44.32 -24.98 1.97
N VAL A 29 45.08 -25.29 0.92
CA VAL A 29 44.97 -24.64 -0.40
C VAL A 29 43.58 -24.87 -1.02
N GLU A 30 42.95 -26.00 -0.72
CA GLU A 30 41.60 -26.36 -1.17
C GLU A 30 40.50 -25.44 -0.60
N ILE A 31 40.71 -24.81 0.56
CA ILE A 31 39.75 -23.85 1.13
C ILE A 31 39.65 -22.61 0.25
N TYR A 32 40.77 -22.13 -0.31
CA TYR A 32 40.76 -20.95 -1.17
C TYR A 32 39.93 -21.18 -2.44
N LEU A 33 39.93 -22.40 -2.97
CA LEU A 33 39.11 -22.77 -4.12
C LEU A 33 37.61 -22.77 -3.76
N LEU A 34 37.25 -23.27 -2.57
CA LEU A 34 35.86 -23.22 -2.09
C LEU A 34 35.38 -21.79 -1.81
N ILE A 35 36.21 -20.97 -1.17
CA ILE A 35 35.91 -19.55 -0.91
C ILE A 35 35.74 -18.80 -2.23
N PHE A 36 36.62 -19.07 -3.21
CA PHE A 36 36.50 -18.50 -4.54
C PHE A 36 35.17 -18.90 -5.20
N CYS A 37 34.81 -20.18 -5.21
CA CYS A 37 33.54 -20.65 -5.77
C CYS A 37 32.31 -20.01 -5.10
N VAL A 38 32.31 -19.89 -3.77
CA VAL A 38 31.19 -19.24 -3.04
C VAL A 38 31.14 -17.75 -3.34
N SER A 39 32.29 -17.06 -3.42
CA SER A 39 32.34 -15.64 -3.77
C SER A 39 31.87 -15.37 -5.20
N VAL A 40 32.24 -16.24 -6.14
CA VAL A 40 31.77 -16.18 -7.54
C VAL A 40 30.28 -16.47 -7.61
N GLY A 41 29.79 -17.48 -6.90
CA GLY A 41 28.34 -17.77 -6.84
C GLY A 41 27.53 -16.61 -6.25
N PHE A 42 28.02 -16.00 -5.17
CA PHE A 42 27.37 -14.84 -4.56
C PHE A 42 27.38 -13.62 -5.48
N THR A 43 28.52 -13.33 -6.12
CA THR A 43 28.62 -12.20 -7.07
C THR A 43 27.76 -12.40 -8.31
N LEU A 44 27.69 -13.62 -8.86
CA LEU A 44 26.77 -13.97 -9.95
C LEU A 44 25.31 -13.86 -9.52
N GLY A 45 24.97 -14.28 -8.28
CA GLY A 45 23.63 -14.13 -7.72
C GLY A 45 23.22 -12.67 -7.56
N VAL A 46 24.08 -11.84 -6.98
CA VAL A 46 23.87 -10.39 -6.84
C VAL A 46 23.75 -9.73 -8.22
N PHE A 47 24.63 -10.07 -9.16
CA PHE A 47 24.56 -9.56 -10.53
C PHE A 47 23.27 -10.00 -11.24
N SER A 48 22.84 -11.24 -11.07
CA SER A 48 21.58 -11.76 -11.62
C SER A 48 20.37 -11.02 -11.04
N CYS A 49 20.33 -10.80 -9.72
CA CYS A 49 19.29 -10.02 -9.08
C CYS A 49 19.28 -8.56 -9.55
N LEU A 50 20.45 -7.91 -9.60
CA LEU A 50 20.58 -6.54 -10.11
C LEU A 50 20.15 -6.44 -11.58
N ARG A 51 20.58 -7.39 -12.42
CA ARG A 51 20.16 -7.49 -13.81
C ARG A 51 18.64 -7.69 -13.90
N HIS A 52 18.04 -8.59 -13.14
CA HIS A 52 16.59 -8.76 -13.12
C HIS A 52 15.87 -7.50 -12.66
N VAL A 53 16.37 -6.78 -11.66
CA VAL A 53 15.78 -5.51 -11.22
C VAL A 53 15.92 -4.40 -12.28
N LEU A 54 17.05 -4.35 -12.98
CA LEU A 54 17.32 -3.31 -14.00
C LEU A 54 16.63 -3.58 -15.35
N PHE A 55 16.42 -4.85 -15.70
CA PHE A 55 15.86 -5.28 -16.99
C PHE A 55 14.45 -5.89 -16.88
N ASN A 56 13.89 -6.10 -15.68
CA ASN A 56 12.47 -6.38 -15.56
C ASN A 56 11.69 -5.10 -15.92
N PRO A 57 10.80 -5.15 -16.92
CA PRO A 57 9.97 -4.00 -17.29
C PRO A 57 8.99 -3.60 -16.16
N ASP A 58 8.70 -4.53 -15.24
CA ASP A 58 7.76 -4.36 -14.13
C ASP A 58 8.40 -3.76 -12.86
N VAL A 59 9.73 -3.78 -12.72
CA VAL A 59 10.44 -3.23 -11.54
C VAL A 59 11.19 -1.97 -11.99
N ASN A 60 10.57 -0.80 -11.83
CA ASN A 60 11.10 0.47 -12.34
C ASN A 60 11.80 1.27 -11.24
N VAL A 61 13.12 1.46 -11.38
CA VAL A 61 13.94 2.19 -10.38
C VAL A 61 14.45 3.55 -10.88
N SER A 62 14.29 3.89 -12.16
CA SER A 62 14.77 5.18 -12.70
C SER A 62 13.66 6.24 -12.75
N ARG A 63 13.96 7.44 -12.24
CA ARG A 63 13.03 8.59 -12.17
C ARG A 63 12.44 8.98 -13.54
N TYR A 64 13.26 9.03 -14.59
CA TYR A 64 12.85 9.36 -15.96
C TYR A 64 11.88 8.32 -16.56
N ARG A 65 12.08 7.03 -16.28
CA ARG A 65 11.31 5.92 -16.87
C ARG A 65 9.97 5.65 -16.16
N CYS A 66 9.83 6.11 -14.90
CA CYS A 66 8.56 6.14 -14.17
C CYS A 66 7.59 7.22 -14.69
N GLU A 67 8.13 8.28 -15.30
CA GLU A 67 7.38 9.44 -15.78
C GLU A 67 6.94 9.30 -17.25
N THR A 68 7.67 8.52 -18.05
CA THR A 68 7.28 8.19 -19.43
C THR A 68 6.19 7.10 -19.46
N PRO A 69 5.04 7.37 -20.08
CA PRO A 69 4.00 6.38 -20.26
C PRO A 69 4.49 5.12 -20.99
N SER A 70 3.91 3.96 -20.69
CA SER A 70 4.36 2.67 -21.26
C SER A 70 4.30 2.61 -22.78
N TRP A 71 3.44 3.40 -23.43
CA TRP A 71 3.29 3.46 -24.88
C TRP A 71 4.40 4.24 -25.60
N GLU A 72 5.10 5.16 -24.93
CA GLU A 72 6.27 5.87 -25.50
C GLU A 72 7.57 5.07 -25.39
N ARG A 73 7.58 4.03 -24.56
CA ARG A 73 8.72 3.13 -24.32
C ARG A 73 8.68 1.86 -25.15
N TYR A 74 7.59 1.63 -25.89
CA TYR A 74 7.38 0.43 -26.66
C TYR A 74 8.22 0.49 -27.93
N ASN A 75 9.35 -0.23 -27.93
CA ASN A 75 10.04 -0.54 -29.17
C ASN A 75 9.32 -1.73 -29.82
N ARG A 76 8.84 -1.54 -31.04
CA ARG A 76 8.00 -2.53 -31.73
C ARG A 76 8.71 -3.88 -31.87
N GLU A 77 10.02 -3.85 -32.10
CA GLU A 77 10.86 -5.06 -32.24
C GLU A 77 11.00 -5.83 -30.91
N ASP A 78 11.19 -5.13 -29.78
CA ASP A 78 11.25 -5.75 -28.45
C ASP A 78 9.88 -6.31 -28.02
N GLY A 79 8.81 -5.61 -28.42
CA GLY A 79 7.44 -6.07 -28.27
C GLY A 79 7.13 -7.31 -29.11
N GLU A 80 7.60 -7.36 -30.36
CA GLU A 80 7.49 -8.52 -31.26
C GLU A 80 8.26 -9.73 -30.71
N MET A 81 9.48 -9.54 -30.19
CA MET A 81 10.28 -10.62 -29.61
C MET A 81 9.71 -11.14 -28.28
N PHE A 82 9.21 -10.24 -27.42
CA PHE A 82 8.53 -10.62 -26.18
C PHE A 82 7.20 -11.32 -26.45
N SER A 83 6.43 -10.83 -27.43
CA SER A 83 5.16 -11.45 -27.83
C SER A 83 5.39 -12.79 -28.52
N HIS A 84 6.37 -12.94 -29.41
CA HIS A 84 6.75 -14.21 -30.03
C HIS A 84 7.07 -15.30 -29.00
N ASN A 85 7.90 -15.00 -28.00
CA ASN A 85 8.22 -15.96 -26.94
C ASN A 85 7.04 -16.29 -26.02
N ARG A 86 6.07 -15.36 -25.92
CA ARG A 86 4.85 -15.53 -25.13
C ARG A 86 3.70 -16.14 -25.93
N HIS A 87 3.71 -16.09 -27.27
CA HIS A 87 2.71 -16.69 -28.16
C HIS A 87 2.68 -18.22 -28.05
N HIS A 88 3.82 -18.83 -27.76
CA HIS A 88 3.90 -20.25 -27.39
C HIS A 88 3.19 -20.59 -26.07
N LEU A 89 2.84 -19.58 -25.25
CA LEU A 89 2.12 -19.70 -23.98
C LEU A 89 0.76 -18.97 -23.97
N ALA A 90 0.37 -18.28 -25.05
CA ALA A 90 -0.74 -17.33 -25.10
C ALA A 90 -1.88 -17.72 -26.05
N ASN A 91 -2.25 -19.00 -26.09
CA ASN A 91 -3.56 -19.41 -26.63
C ASN A 91 -4.75 -19.01 -25.73
N LEU A 92 -4.54 -18.15 -24.74
CA LEU A 92 -5.61 -17.45 -24.03
C LEU A 92 -5.80 -16.08 -24.67
N ARG A 93 -6.93 -15.88 -25.34
CA ARG A 93 -7.37 -14.54 -25.77
C ARG A 93 -7.37 -13.59 -24.55
N PRO A 94 -7.07 -12.29 -24.70
CA PRO A 94 -7.21 -11.32 -23.61
C PRO A 94 -8.65 -11.40 -23.08
N ASN A 95 -8.79 -11.66 -21.78
CA ASN A 95 -10.10 -11.79 -21.16
C ASN A 95 -10.82 -10.42 -21.20
N ARG A 96 -12.08 -10.39 -21.62
CA ARG A 96 -12.94 -9.19 -21.71
C ARG A 96 -13.05 -8.44 -20.36
N VAL A 97 -12.72 -9.14 -19.28
CA VAL A 97 -12.66 -8.68 -17.88
C VAL A 97 -11.58 -7.61 -17.64
N ASN A 98 -10.56 -7.47 -18.48
CA ASN A 98 -9.47 -6.49 -18.26
C ASN A 98 -9.69 -5.13 -18.96
N MET A 99 -10.89 -4.87 -19.50
CA MET A 99 -11.22 -3.63 -20.23
C MET A 99 -12.56 -3.00 -19.81
N SER A 100 -13.26 -3.53 -18.81
CA SER A 100 -14.42 -2.82 -18.25
C SER A 100 -13.93 -1.57 -17.51
N PRO A 101 -14.48 -0.38 -17.81
CA PRO A 101 -14.26 0.75 -16.95
C PRO A 101 -14.83 0.45 -15.56
N ASP A 102 -14.10 0.88 -14.54
CA ASP A 102 -14.54 0.77 -13.16
C ASP A 102 -15.35 2.02 -12.80
N ALA A 103 -16.51 1.82 -12.20
CA ALA A 103 -17.27 2.86 -11.51
C ALA A 103 -17.16 2.64 -10.00
N GLY A 104 -17.38 3.69 -9.21
CA GLY A 104 -17.46 3.49 -7.77
C GLY A 104 -18.75 2.76 -7.40
N LYS A 105 -18.67 1.82 -6.46
CA LYS A 105 -19.87 1.16 -5.93
C LYS A 105 -20.84 2.21 -5.38
N LEU A 106 -22.12 1.99 -5.65
CA LEU A 106 -23.21 2.89 -5.26
C LEU A 106 -23.20 3.16 -3.75
N ASP A 107 -23.15 2.11 -2.94
CA ASP A 107 -23.27 2.10 -1.47
C ASP A 107 -21.91 2.07 -0.75
N PHE A 108 -20.83 2.50 -1.43
CA PHE A 108 -19.50 2.46 -0.84
C PHE A 108 -19.36 3.41 0.35
N VAL A 109 -18.96 2.85 1.50
CA VAL A 109 -18.68 3.61 2.73
C VAL A 109 -17.19 3.91 2.83
N PHE A 110 -16.83 5.19 2.88
CA PHE A 110 -15.44 5.58 3.09
C PHE A 110 -14.99 5.30 4.53
N THR A 111 -13.91 4.53 4.66
CA THR A 111 -13.31 4.21 5.95
C THR A 111 -11.82 4.53 5.98
N ALA A 112 -11.32 4.95 7.14
CA ALA A 112 -9.90 5.24 7.39
C ALA A 112 -9.40 4.54 8.65
N ASN A 113 -8.19 3.97 8.57
CA ASN A 113 -7.48 3.38 9.72
C ASN A 113 -6.27 4.21 10.14
N GLY A 114 -5.95 5.29 9.42
CA GLY A 114 -4.86 6.18 9.77
C GLY A 114 -3.53 5.74 9.21
N CYS A 115 -2.45 6.05 9.93
CA CYS A 115 -1.10 5.87 9.38
C CYS A 115 -0.59 4.42 9.35
N GLY A 116 -1.41 3.42 9.72
CA GLY A 116 -1.01 2.01 9.83
C GLY A 116 0.05 1.78 10.92
N THR A 117 0.00 0.65 11.62
CA THR A 117 0.81 0.44 12.83
C THR A 117 2.24 -0.08 12.57
N ALA A 118 2.74 0.01 11.34
CA ALA A 118 4.00 -0.61 10.96
C ALA A 118 5.21 0.29 11.27
N ALA A 119 5.71 0.17 12.51
CA ALA A 119 7.10 0.42 12.92
C ALA A 119 7.62 1.87 12.97
N MET A 120 6.76 2.88 13.14
CA MET A 120 7.19 4.27 13.34
C MET A 120 6.79 4.83 14.71
N PRO A 121 7.56 5.79 15.27
CA PRO A 121 7.31 6.34 16.60
C PRO A 121 5.89 6.88 16.71
N ILE A 122 5.25 6.55 17.83
CA ILE A 122 3.84 6.85 18.12
C ILE A 122 3.56 8.38 18.03
N SER A 123 4.54 9.23 18.35
CA SER A 123 4.47 10.68 18.20
C SER A 123 4.24 11.13 16.75
N ALA A 124 4.98 10.57 15.79
CA ALA A 124 4.82 10.90 14.37
C ALA A 124 3.49 10.39 13.79
N SER A 125 2.93 9.31 14.34
CA SER A 125 1.64 8.77 13.89
C SER A 125 0.46 9.66 14.28
N ALA A 126 0.52 10.31 15.45
CA ALA A 126 -0.55 11.21 15.90
C ALA A 126 -0.57 12.51 15.09
N GLU A 127 0.59 13.12 14.82
CA GLU A 127 0.71 14.38 14.07
C GLU A 127 0.26 14.26 12.61
N PHE A 128 0.45 13.08 12.02
CA PHE A 128 0.05 12.80 10.63
C PHE A 128 -1.27 12.04 10.49
N GLN A 129 -1.97 11.76 11.59
CA GLN A 129 -3.21 10.97 11.57
C GLN A 129 -4.23 11.49 10.57
N GLU A 130 -4.43 12.82 10.54
CA GLU A 130 -5.33 13.47 9.58
C GLU A 130 -4.88 13.25 8.12
N CYS A 131 -3.56 13.38 7.87
CA CYS A 131 -3.00 13.18 6.53
C CYS A 131 -3.17 11.75 6.04
N CYS A 132 -3.00 10.78 6.92
CA CYS A 132 -3.18 9.37 6.61
C CYS A 132 -4.65 9.01 6.39
N ASN A 133 -5.57 9.51 7.23
CA ASN A 133 -7.00 9.31 7.02
C ASN A 133 -7.45 9.84 5.63
N TRP A 134 -6.91 10.98 5.20
CA TRP A 134 -7.19 11.52 3.86
C TRP A 134 -6.47 10.78 2.73
N HIS A 135 -5.40 10.05 3.02
CA HIS A 135 -4.73 9.16 2.07
C HIS A 135 -5.53 7.88 1.88
N ASP A 136 -6.02 7.26 2.95
CA ASP A 136 -6.96 6.13 2.91
C ASP A 136 -8.20 6.50 2.08
N ALA A 137 -8.81 7.65 2.37
CA ALA A 137 -9.95 8.15 1.62
C ALA A 137 -9.65 8.34 0.12
N CYS A 138 -8.44 8.81 -0.21
CA CYS A 138 -7.99 8.96 -1.59
C CYS A 138 -7.80 7.60 -2.28
N TYR A 139 -7.22 6.63 -1.58
CA TYR A 139 -7.05 5.25 -2.04
C TYR A 139 -8.38 4.54 -2.25
N SER A 140 -9.37 4.81 -1.40
CA SER A 140 -10.74 4.29 -1.52
C SER A 140 -11.63 5.12 -2.46
N THR A 141 -11.08 6.13 -3.13
CA THR A 141 -11.83 6.81 -4.20
C THR A 141 -11.62 6.06 -5.51
N CYS A 142 -12.66 5.36 -5.98
CA CYS A 142 -12.58 4.59 -7.22
C CYS A 142 -12.04 5.41 -8.41
N GLY A 143 -11.09 4.86 -9.15
CA GLY A 143 -10.46 5.50 -10.31
C GLY A 143 -9.43 6.57 -9.98
N MET A 144 -9.18 6.85 -8.70
CA MET A 144 -8.18 7.83 -8.27
C MET A 144 -6.76 7.30 -8.50
N LYS A 145 -5.93 8.04 -9.23
CA LYS A 145 -4.54 7.64 -9.49
C LYS A 145 -3.73 7.59 -8.18
N LYS A 146 -3.05 6.46 -7.88
CA LYS A 146 -2.13 6.31 -6.74
C LYS A 146 -1.19 7.51 -6.57
N ALA A 147 -0.49 7.91 -7.64
CA ALA A 147 0.46 9.02 -7.61
C ALA A 147 -0.17 10.36 -7.15
N LYS A 148 -1.46 10.58 -7.41
CA LYS A 148 -2.19 11.76 -6.93
C LYS A 148 -2.43 11.68 -5.43
N CYS A 149 -2.70 10.50 -4.88
CA CYS A 149 -2.81 10.27 -3.44
C CYS A 149 -1.47 10.43 -2.73
N GLU A 150 -0.40 9.84 -3.27
CA GLU A 150 0.97 10.01 -2.74
C GLU A 150 1.39 11.47 -2.65
N LYS A 151 1.19 12.23 -3.73
CA LYS A 151 1.51 13.66 -3.76
C LYS A 151 0.69 14.46 -2.75
N ARG A 152 -0.55 14.05 -2.48
CA ARG A 152 -1.41 14.69 -1.47
C ARG A 152 -0.94 14.38 -0.05
N LEU A 153 -0.55 13.13 0.22
CA LEU A 153 0.02 12.71 1.50
C LEU A 153 1.28 13.53 1.81
N GLU A 154 2.22 13.57 0.87
CA GLU A 154 3.48 14.33 1.01
C GLU A 154 3.20 15.81 1.27
N LYS A 155 2.27 16.42 0.51
CA LYS A 155 1.90 17.83 0.72
C LYS A 155 1.25 18.07 2.08
N CYS A 156 0.39 17.16 2.54
CA CYS A 156 -0.27 17.27 3.84
C CYS A 156 0.75 17.20 4.98
N MET A 157 1.62 16.19 4.96
CA MET A 157 2.63 15.99 6.01
C MET A 157 3.62 17.16 6.06
N LYS A 158 4.09 17.64 4.91
CA LYS A 158 4.92 18.87 4.86
C LYS A 158 4.20 20.09 5.42
N GLY A 159 2.89 20.21 5.16
CA GLY A 159 2.06 21.26 5.73
C GLY A 159 2.09 21.24 7.25
N LYS A 160 1.81 20.07 7.86
CA LYS A 160 1.86 19.88 9.31
C LYS A 160 3.24 20.22 9.89
N CYS A 161 4.33 19.77 9.26
CA CYS A 161 5.67 20.11 9.74
C CYS A 161 5.99 21.61 9.68
N ASN A 162 5.43 22.35 8.72
CA ASN A 162 5.66 23.79 8.61
C ASN A 162 4.96 24.60 9.72
N GLU A 163 3.99 24.00 10.43
CA GLU A 163 3.31 24.63 11.57
C GLU A 163 4.18 24.57 12.85
N ILE A 164 5.22 23.73 12.87
CA ILE A 164 6.12 23.59 14.02
C ILE A 164 7.07 24.79 14.10
N VAL A 165 7.03 25.48 15.24
CA VAL A 165 7.85 26.67 15.51
C VAL A 165 9.32 26.32 15.72
N ASN A 166 9.59 25.31 16.57
CA ASN A 166 10.94 24.86 16.90
C ASN A 166 11.65 24.32 15.64
N PRO A 167 12.78 24.91 15.22
CA PRO A 167 13.51 24.45 14.03
C PRO A 167 13.96 22.98 14.09
N SER A 168 14.38 22.49 15.27
CA SER A 168 14.88 21.12 15.43
C SER A 168 13.74 20.11 15.27
N GLU A 169 12.61 20.34 15.96
CA GLU A 169 11.41 19.49 15.85
C GLU A 169 10.82 19.54 14.43
N ARG A 170 10.85 20.71 13.79
CA ARG A 170 10.43 20.86 12.39
C ARG A 170 11.27 20.02 11.43
N GLU A 171 12.60 20.00 11.60
CA GLU A 171 13.48 19.16 10.77
C GLU A 171 13.26 17.67 11.00
N GLU A 172 13.03 17.26 12.25
CA GLU A 172 12.68 15.89 12.61
C GLU A 172 11.34 15.47 11.99
N CYS A 173 10.32 16.33 12.07
CA CYS A 173 9.04 16.13 11.41
C CYS A 173 9.20 15.96 9.89
N HIS A 174 9.97 16.84 9.23
CA HIS A 174 10.21 16.75 7.78
C HIS A 174 10.94 15.46 7.39
N SER A 175 11.87 14.99 8.22
CA SER A 175 12.56 13.72 8.02
C SER A 175 11.60 12.54 8.12
N THR A 176 10.70 12.57 9.10
CA THR A 176 9.68 11.55 9.29
C THR A 176 8.63 11.56 8.17
N ALA A 177 8.14 12.73 7.78
CA ALA A 177 7.23 12.92 6.65
C ALA A 177 7.79 12.35 5.33
N LYS A 178 9.10 12.54 5.08
CA LYS A 178 9.79 11.95 3.93
C LYS A 178 9.81 10.42 4.00
N LEU A 179 10.08 9.85 5.17
CA LEU A 179 10.08 8.40 5.36
C LEU A 179 8.69 7.80 5.10
N PHE A 180 7.63 8.42 5.62
CA PHE A 180 6.25 8.04 5.34
C PHE A 180 5.92 8.10 3.85
N SER A 181 6.21 9.22 3.21
CA SER A 181 5.94 9.43 1.78
C SER A 181 6.71 8.44 0.92
N PHE A 182 7.96 8.14 1.27
CA PHE A 182 8.78 7.14 0.58
C PHE A 182 8.22 5.72 0.73
N GLY A 183 7.82 5.33 1.93
CA GLY A 183 7.18 4.04 2.20
C GLY A 183 5.89 3.85 1.41
N ALA A 184 5.02 4.86 1.37
CA ALA A 184 3.79 4.82 0.60
C ALA A 184 4.04 4.71 -0.93
N ASN A 185 5.07 5.41 -1.44
CA ASN A 185 5.47 5.28 -2.84
C ASN A 185 5.97 3.86 -3.18
N MET A 186 6.84 3.28 -2.36
CA MET A 186 7.50 2.01 -2.69
C MET A 186 6.65 0.77 -2.40
N ILE A 187 5.89 0.76 -1.30
CA ILE A 187 5.36 -0.49 -0.75
C ILE A 187 3.83 -0.52 -0.64
N ALA A 188 3.13 0.59 -0.89
CA ALA A 188 1.67 0.66 -0.75
C ALA A 188 0.86 0.21 -1.98
N CYS A 189 1.49 -0.36 -3.03
CA CYS A 189 0.75 -0.86 -4.19
C CYS A 189 -0.34 -1.90 -3.83
N PRO A 190 -0.07 -2.91 -2.97
CA PRO A 190 -1.11 -3.85 -2.54
C PRO A 190 -2.27 -3.16 -1.81
N ALA A 191 -1.97 -2.26 -0.87
CA ALA A 191 -2.99 -1.51 -0.13
C ALA A 191 -3.85 -0.63 -1.04
N TYR A 192 -3.23 0.01 -2.05
CA TYR A 192 -3.93 0.77 -3.07
C TYR A 192 -4.87 -0.12 -3.90
N GLN A 193 -4.36 -1.26 -4.39
CA GLN A 193 -5.15 -2.18 -5.22
C GLN A 193 -6.33 -2.78 -4.45
N GLU A 194 -6.13 -3.13 -3.19
CA GLU A 194 -7.18 -3.61 -2.29
C GLU A 194 -8.24 -2.53 -2.06
N SER A 195 -7.82 -1.31 -1.76
CA SER A 195 -8.74 -0.17 -1.58
C SER A 195 -9.54 0.13 -2.86
N GLN A 196 -8.93 0.04 -4.04
CA GLN A 196 -9.63 0.20 -5.32
C GLN A 196 -10.62 -0.95 -5.55
N LYS A 197 -10.24 -2.20 -5.25
CA LYS A 197 -11.14 -3.36 -5.39
C LYS A 197 -12.34 -3.28 -4.43
N GLU A 198 -12.15 -2.72 -3.24
CA GLU A 198 -13.24 -2.47 -2.30
C GLU A 198 -14.17 -1.37 -2.78
N ALA A 199 -13.62 -0.29 -3.35
CA ALA A 199 -14.37 0.90 -3.73
C ALA A 199 -15.00 0.85 -5.13
N CYS A 200 -14.44 0.06 -6.04
CA CYS A 200 -14.84 -0.02 -7.43
C CYS A 200 -15.68 -1.26 -7.73
N GLU A 201 -16.58 -1.12 -8.69
CA GLU A 201 -17.23 -2.21 -9.39
C GLU A 201 -17.02 -2.08 -10.90
N CYS A 202 -16.91 -3.21 -11.57
CA CYS A 202 -16.77 -3.24 -13.02
C CYS A 202 -18.14 -2.99 -13.66
N VAL A 203 -18.23 -1.98 -14.52
CA VAL A 203 -19.44 -1.65 -15.28
C VAL A 203 -19.16 -1.69 -16.78
N THR A 204 -20.21 -1.71 -17.61
CA THR A 204 -20.03 -1.56 -19.05
C THR A 204 -19.72 -0.10 -19.41
N THR A 205 -19.06 0.13 -20.56
CA THR A 205 -18.63 1.48 -20.97
C THR A 205 -19.75 2.47 -21.13
N ASN A 206 -20.93 2.01 -21.55
CA ASN A 206 -22.13 2.82 -21.69
C ASN A 206 -22.82 3.12 -20.36
N GLU A 207 -22.51 2.39 -19.28
CA GLU A 207 -23.15 2.55 -17.95
C GLU A 207 -22.34 3.43 -16.99
N VAL A 208 -21.08 3.78 -17.32
CA VAL A 208 -20.20 4.55 -16.42
C VAL A 208 -20.81 5.89 -16.00
N ALA A 209 -21.41 6.62 -16.95
CA ALA A 209 -22.01 7.92 -16.70
C ALA A 209 -23.21 7.80 -15.74
N ASP A 210 -24.09 6.84 -16.00
CA ASP A 210 -25.27 6.57 -15.19
C ASP A 210 -24.88 6.07 -13.79
N ALA A 211 -23.88 5.20 -13.68
CA ALA A 211 -23.35 4.72 -12.41
C ALA A 211 -22.75 5.86 -11.56
N ASN A 212 -21.96 6.75 -12.18
CA ASN A 212 -21.41 7.92 -11.49
C ASN A 212 -22.49 8.90 -11.04
N ARG A 213 -23.54 9.11 -11.86
CA ARG A 213 -24.69 9.95 -11.50
C ARG A 213 -25.47 9.35 -10.33
N ALA A 214 -25.80 8.06 -10.40
CA ALA A 214 -26.50 7.34 -9.34
C ALA A 214 -25.71 7.39 -8.02
N ARG A 215 -24.39 7.18 -8.10
CA ARG A 215 -23.48 7.29 -6.95
C ARG A 215 -23.44 8.69 -6.37
N LEU A 216 -23.41 9.73 -7.21
CA LEU A 216 -23.43 11.12 -6.74
C LEU A 216 -24.71 11.42 -5.98
N VAL A 217 -25.87 11.09 -6.56
CA VAL A 217 -27.18 11.25 -5.91
C VAL A 217 -27.20 10.52 -4.57
N HIS A 218 -26.82 9.23 -4.56
CA HIS A 218 -26.80 8.43 -3.34
C HIS A 218 -25.90 9.03 -2.26
N PHE A 219 -24.68 9.44 -2.63
CA PHE A 219 -23.74 10.07 -1.71
C PHE A 219 -24.28 11.36 -1.11
N LEU A 220 -24.90 12.24 -1.92
CA LEU A 220 -25.45 13.50 -1.43
C LEU A 220 -26.64 13.26 -0.48
N THR A 221 -27.55 12.37 -0.85
CA THR A 221 -28.72 12.01 -0.04
C THR A 221 -28.33 11.43 1.32
N GLU A 222 -27.45 10.43 1.35
CA GLU A 222 -27.02 9.76 2.59
C GLU A 222 -26.25 10.70 3.54
N ASN A 223 -25.66 11.76 3.00
CA ASN A 223 -24.90 12.74 3.79
C ASN A 223 -25.68 14.03 4.08
N GLY A 224 -27.00 14.04 3.84
CA GLY A 224 -27.89 15.14 4.20
C GLY A 224 -27.60 16.42 3.43
N ALA A 225 -27.32 16.32 2.13
CA ALA A 225 -27.22 17.48 1.26
C ALA A 225 -28.55 18.27 1.25
N PRO A 226 -28.50 19.62 1.15
CA PRO A 226 -29.69 20.44 0.98
C PRO A 226 -30.50 20.03 -0.26
N GLU A 227 -31.82 20.24 -0.24
CA GLU A 227 -32.70 19.90 -1.37
C GLU A 227 -32.27 20.61 -2.66
N GLU A 228 -31.71 21.83 -2.56
CA GLU A 228 -31.23 22.58 -3.73
C GLU A 228 -30.07 21.85 -4.44
N GLU A 229 -29.20 21.15 -3.70
CA GLU A 229 -28.07 20.41 -4.29
C GLU A 229 -28.49 19.05 -4.87
N LEU A 230 -29.70 18.60 -4.58
CA LEU A 230 -30.29 17.36 -5.08
C LEU A 230 -31.11 17.60 -6.36
N GLU A 231 -31.26 18.85 -6.80
CA GLU A 231 -31.91 19.17 -8.06
C GLU A 231 -31.14 18.58 -9.25
N ASN A 232 -31.87 18.02 -10.23
CA ASN A 232 -31.26 17.37 -11.40
C ASN A 232 -30.28 18.30 -12.14
N GLN A 233 -30.60 19.58 -12.24
CA GLN A 233 -29.76 20.56 -12.93
C GLN A 233 -28.41 20.74 -12.24
N GLU A 234 -28.40 20.93 -10.91
CA GLU A 234 -27.16 21.08 -10.13
C GLU A 234 -26.29 19.82 -10.16
N ILE A 235 -26.92 18.64 -10.12
CA ILE A 235 -26.23 17.34 -10.25
C ILE A 235 -25.56 17.23 -11.62
N ASP A 236 -26.30 17.53 -12.68
CA ASP A 236 -25.80 17.40 -14.05
C ASP A 236 -24.71 18.46 -14.34
N ASP A 237 -24.85 19.68 -13.82
CA ASP A 237 -23.84 20.74 -13.89
C ASP A 237 -22.56 20.37 -13.12
N LEU A 238 -22.70 19.74 -11.96
CA LEU A 238 -21.57 19.24 -11.19
C LEU A 238 -20.85 18.11 -11.93
N LEU A 239 -21.58 17.17 -12.52
CA LEU A 239 -20.99 16.10 -13.33
C LEU A 239 -20.28 16.65 -14.57
N ALA A 240 -20.90 17.60 -15.28
CA ALA A 240 -20.31 18.26 -16.44
C ALA A 240 -19.01 18.99 -16.08
N LYS A 241 -18.98 19.70 -14.95
CA LYS A 241 -17.78 20.40 -14.44
C LYS A 241 -16.60 19.46 -14.17
N TYR A 242 -16.87 18.21 -13.81
CA TYR A 242 -15.86 17.21 -13.47
C TYR A 242 -15.79 16.05 -14.48
N GLY A 243 -16.28 16.22 -15.72
CA GLY A 243 -16.19 15.18 -16.75
C GLY A 243 -14.74 14.69 -16.94
N GLY A 244 -14.52 13.38 -16.78
CA GLY A 244 -13.19 12.75 -16.80
C GLY A 244 -12.33 12.99 -15.55
N GLN A 245 -12.86 13.68 -14.54
CA GLN A 245 -12.25 13.95 -13.24
C GLN A 245 -13.19 13.58 -12.07
N GLU A 246 -14.14 12.69 -12.28
CA GLU A 246 -15.13 12.21 -11.31
C GLU A 246 -14.48 11.72 -9.99
N PRO A 247 -13.34 10.99 -10.00
CA PRO A 247 -12.65 10.65 -8.75
C PRO A 247 -12.26 11.90 -7.94
N THR A 248 -11.86 12.98 -8.62
CA THR A 248 -11.52 14.25 -7.97
C THR A 248 -12.74 14.93 -7.38
N MET A 249 -13.88 14.84 -8.05
CA MET A 249 -15.17 15.33 -7.57
C MET A 249 -15.55 14.62 -6.27
N PHE A 250 -15.58 13.28 -6.26
CA PHE A 250 -15.94 12.50 -5.08
C PHE A 250 -15.02 12.78 -3.89
N LEU A 251 -13.70 12.89 -4.11
CA LEU A 251 -12.77 13.24 -3.04
C LEU A 251 -12.99 14.67 -2.51
N ARG A 252 -13.47 15.60 -3.33
CA ARG A 252 -13.85 16.96 -2.89
C ARG A 252 -15.17 16.97 -2.15
N LEU A 253 -16.15 16.18 -2.59
CA LEU A 253 -17.42 16.00 -1.88
C LEU A 253 -17.17 15.40 -0.50
N LEU A 254 -16.29 14.41 -0.38
CA LEU A 254 -15.91 13.85 0.92
C LEU A 254 -15.32 14.91 1.88
N LYS A 255 -14.63 15.93 1.35
CA LYS A 255 -14.17 17.08 2.16
C LYS A 255 -15.30 18.00 2.59
N LYS A 256 -16.33 18.16 1.76
CA LYS A 256 -17.53 18.93 2.08
C LYS A 256 -18.40 18.22 3.12
N TYR A 257 -18.45 16.89 3.08
CA TYR A 257 -19.18 16.03 4.00
C TYR A 257 -18.20 15.18 4.83
N PRO A 258 -17.46 15.76 5.78
CA PRO A 258 -16.40 15.04 6.52
C PRO A 258 -16.92 13.87 7.34
N ASN A 259 -18.19 13.91 7.79
CA ASN A 259 -18.84 12.81 8.52
C ASN A 259 -19.03 11.54 7.68
N ALA A 260 -18.92 11.65 6.34
CA ALA A 260 -18.99 10.51 5.45
C ALA A 260 -17.73 9.61 5.55
N LEU A 261 -16.60 10.14 6.06
CA LEU A 261 -15.40 9.38 6.32
C LEU A 261 -15.45 8.78 7.73
N LYS A 262 -15.69 7.47 7.82
CA LYS A 262 -15.84 6.77 9.10
C LYS A 262 -14.49 6.22 9.59
N PRO A 263 -14.15 6.32 10.89
CA PRO A 263 -12.98 5.64 11.42
C PRO A 263 -13.23 4.13 11.44
N ASP A 264 -12.27 3.36 10.95
CA ASP A 264 -12.28 1.90 11.02
C ASP A 264 -10.93 1.39 11.54
N PRO A 265 -10.77 1.26 12.87
CA PRO A 265 -9.52 0.78 13.46
C PRO A 265 -9.27 -0.72 13.20
N LYS A 266 -10.24 -1.45 12.65
CA LYS A 266 -10.11 -2.87 12.32
C LYS A 266 -9.66 -3.10 10.89
N LYS A 267 -9.79 -2.09 10.02
CA LYS A 267 -9.24 -2.16 8.66
C LYS A 267 -7.72 -2.34 8.78
N THR A 268 -7.26 -3.49 8.30
CA THR A 268 -5.84 -3.85 8.26
C THR A 268 -5.39 -3.74 6.83
N ASN A 269 -4.26 -3.08 6.61
CA ASN A 269 -3.67 -3.08 5.28
C ASN A 269 -2.77 -4.30 5.13
N PHE A 270 -2.48 -4.72 3.90
CA PHE A 270 -1.53 -5.80 3.59
C PHE A 270 -0.24 -5.75 4.43
N MET A 271 0.29 -4.55 4.72
CA MET A 271 1.48 -4.38 5.58
C MET A 271 1.26 -4.79 7.03
N ASP A 272 0.09 -4.52 7.61
CA ASP A 272 -0.25 -4.96 8.96
C ASP A 272 -0.31 -6.48 9.03
N ASP A 273 -0.85 -7.13 8.00
CA ASP A 273 -0.96 -8.58 7.93
C ASP A 273 0.41 -9.23 7.67
N VAL A 274 1.24 -8.65 6.81
CA VAL A 274 2.62 -9.09 6.61
C VAL A 274 3.41 -9.00 7.93
N MET A 275 3.29 -7.92 8.68
CA MET A 275 3.99 -7.76 9.96
C MET A 275 3.44 -8.65 11.07
N LYS A 276 2.10 -8.85 11.14
CA LYS A 276 1.48 -9.81 12.07
C LYS A 276 1.94 -11.23 11.78
N ASN A 277 1.99 -11.61 10.50
CA ASN A 277 2.37 -12.95 10.06
C ASN A 277 3.89 -13.19 10.06
N ALA A 278 4.71 -12.13 9.93
CA ALA A 278 6.17 -12.19 10.08
C ALA A 278 6.63 -12.35 11.54
N GLY A 279 5.70 -12.46 12.50
CA GLY A 279 5.99 -12.62 13.91
C GLY A 279 6.20 -11.26 14.59
N GLY A 280 5.11 -10.52 14.80
CA GLY A 280 5.12 -9.36 15.68
C GLY A 280 5.62 -9.71 17.09
N MET A 281 6.28 -8.75 17.75
CA MET A 281 6.69 -8.87 19.16
C MET A 281 5.53 -9.37 20.02
N LYS A 282 5.81 -10.40 20.82
CA LYS A 282 4.85 -11.08 21.69
C LYS A 282 4.05 -10.07 22.51
N GLU A 283 2.77 -10.35 22.70
CA GLU A 283 1.79 -9.54 23.44
C GLU A 283 2.28 -9.11 24.84
N GLU A 284 3.16 -9.92 25.46
CA GLU A 284 3.84 -9.61 26.73
C GLU A 284 4.78 -8.40 26.65
N THR A 285 5.39 -8.12 25.50
CA THR A 285 6.28 -6.96 25.31
C THR A 285 5.48 -5.67 25.17
N LYS A 286 4.29 -5.72 24.55
CA LYS A 286 3.34 -4.59 24.53
C LYS A 286 2.87 -4.24 25.94
N LYS A 287 2.61 -5.25 26.78
CA LYS A 287 2.18 -5.05 28.17
C LYS A 287 3.30 -4.44 29.03
N LYS A 288 4.55 -4.91 28.86
CA LYS A 288 5.73 -4.33 29.53
C LYS A 288 6.07 -2.91 29.10
N MET A 289 5.82 -2.53 27.85
CA MET A 289 6.01 -1.14 27.41
C MET A 289 4.94 -0.22 28.01
N LYS A 290 3.68 -0.67 28.05
CA LYS A 290 2.58 0.08 28.69
C LYS A 290 2.78 0.27 30.20
N GLU A 291 3.36 -0.72 30.87
CA GLU A 291 3.69 -0.65 32.30
C GLU A 291 4.90 0.26 32.59
N LYS A 292 5.88 0.32 31.66
CA LYS A 292 7.01 1.26 31.75
C LYS A 292 6.61 2.71 31.47
N GLU A 293 5.61 2.94 30.64
CA GLU A 293 5.10 4.28 30.29
C GLU A 293 4.31 4.92 31.46
N ILE A 294 3.64 4.10 32.28
CA ILE A 294 2.92 4.56 33.48
C ILE A 294 3.88 4.94 34.63
N LEU A 295 5.13 4.46 34.60
CA LEU A 295 6.11 4.64 35.69
C LEU A 295 7.08 5.82 35.49
N VAL A 296 6.96 6.60 34.41
CA VAL A 296 7.91 7.71 34.12
C VAL A 296 7.32 9.10 34.40
N ASP A 297 6.06 9.20 34.84
CA ASP A 297 5.43 10.49 35.10
C ASP A 297 4.90 10.58 36.54
N GLU A 298 5.83 10.59 37.49
CA GLU A 298 5.59 11.13 38.84
C GLU A 298 6.97 11.48 39.43
N HIS A 299 7.14 12.75 39.83
CA HIS A 299 8.32 13.39 40.43
C HIS A 299 9.26 14.13 39.47
N VAL A 300 8.79 15.26 38.95
CA VAL A 300 9.59 16.49 38.95
C VAL A 300 8.71 17.63 39.46
N GLU A 301 8.72 17.84 40.78
CA GLU A 301 8.41 19.14 41.38
C GLU A 301 9.74 19.81 41.78
N LEU A 302 9.81 21.12 41.48
CA LEU A 302 10.89 22.12 41.67
C LEU A 302 11.98 22.18 40.59
#